data_AF-A0AA88IIE2-F1
#
_entry.id   AF-A0AA88IIE2-F1
#
_cell.length_a   1.000
_cell.length_b   1.000
_cell.length_c   1.000
_cell.angle_alpha   90.00
_cell.angle_beta   90.00
_cell.angle_gamma   90.00
#
_symmetry.space_group_name_H-M   'P 1'
#
loop_
_entity.id
_entity.type
_entity.pdbx_description
1 polymer ?
#
loop_
_entity_poly.entity_id
_entity_poly.type
_entity_poly.pdbx_seq_one_letter_code
_entity_poly.pdbx_strand_id
1 'polypeptide(L)'
;MKKKYFEKKYKEVEGCPRKTWGLIKEGVELKTNSVPAKLISAKGETIKLEGEICKDFQNYFSNIGPNLSMSIVPDICDPTCEFLVRDPIDISLHLNLVTVDEIKQIIYGLRSNSPGSDQITLKTL
;
A
#
# COMPACT_ATOMS: atom_id res chain seq x y z
N MET A 1 10.12 -38.81 4.60
CA MET A 1 11.37 -38.92 5.40
C MET A 1 11.43 -37.91 6.55
N LYS A 2 11.19 -36.60 6.34
CA LYS A 2 11.26 -35.58 7.40
C LYS A 2 10.30 -35.80 8.58
N LYS A 3 9.05 -36.19 8.33
CA LYS A 3 8.06 -36.45 9.39
C LYS A 3 8.54 -37.52 10.40
N LYS A 4 8.94 -38.70 9.92
CA LYS A 4 9.47 -39.79 10.76
C LYS A 4 10.74 -39.39 11.54
N TYR A 5 11.58 -38.53 10.94
CA TYR A 5 12.79 -38.01 11.59
C TYR A 5 12.44 -37.10 12.79
N PHE A 6 11.54 -36.14 12.58
CA PHE A 6 11.11 -35.24 13.66
C PHE A 6 10.28 -35.97 14.74
N GLU A 7 9.42 -36.92 14.36
CA GLU A 7 8.68 -37.75 15.33
C GLU A 7 9.61 -38.50 16.29
N LYS A 8 10.72 -39.05 15.80
CA LYS A 8 11.72 -39.69 16.66
C LYS A 8 12.40 -38.68 17.59
N LYS A 9 12.82 -37.54 17.04
CA LYS A 9 13.46 -36.44 17.80
C LYS A 9 12.56 -35.87 18.89
N TYR A 10 11.26 -35.72 18.64
CA TYR A 10 10.29 -35.24 19.64
C TYR A 10 10.11 -36.24 20.80
N LYS A 11 10.13 -37.55 20.52
CA LYS A 11 10.12 -38.58 21.58
C LYS A 11 11.38 -38.54 22.44
N GLU A 12 12.54 -38.21 21.87
CA GLU A 12 13.81 -38.13 22.59
C GLU A 12 13.92 -36.91 23.53
N VAL A 13 13.10 -35.87 23.31
CA VAL A 13 13.09 -34.63 24.13
C VAL A 13 11.81 -34.46 24.95
N GLU A 14 10.94 -35.47 24.95
CA GLU A 14 9.67 -35.47 25.65
C GLU A 14 9.86 -35.19 27.16
N GLY A 15 9.04 -34.31 27.73
CA GLY A 15 9.15 -33.90 29.14
C GLY A 15 10.25 -32.86 29.44
N CYS A 16 11.03 -32.40 28.46
CA CYS A 16 12.03 -31.34 28.63
C CYS A 16 11.67 -30.09 27.80
N PRO A 17 10.83 -29.16 28.32
CA PRO A 17 10.32 -28.01 27.57
C PRO A 17 11.39 -27.17 26.88
N ARG A 18 12.55 -27.00 27.52
CA ARG A 18 13.69 -26.25 26.96
C ARG A 18 14.28 -26.91 25.72
N LYS A 19 14.38 -28.25 25.72
CA LYS A 19 14.87 -29.03 24.58
C LYS A 19 13.82 -29.10 23.47
N THR A 20 12.54 -29.24 23.84
CA THR A 20 11.42 -29.15 22.90
C THR A 20 11.40 -27.83 22.16
N TRP A 21 11.57 -26.71 22.87
CA TRP A 21 11.64 -25.38 22.25
C TRP A 21 12.86 -25.22 21.34
N GLY A 22 14.01 -25.77 21.73
CA GLY A 22 15.19 -25.81 20.85
C GLY A 22 14.93 -26.57 19.56
N LEU A 23 14.19 -27.68 19.61
CA LEU A 23 13.86 -28.52 18.46
C LEU A 23 12.82 -27.87 17.53
N ILE A 24 11.84 -27.16 18.10
CA ILE A 24 10.89 -26.33 17.35
C ILE A 24 11.66 -25.20 16.64
N LYS A 25 12.53 -24.51 17.37
CA LYS A 25 13.36 -23.43 16.81
C LYS A 25 14.25 -23.95 15.67
N GLU A 26 14.90 -25.11 15.84
CA GLU A 26 15.67 -25.77 14.78
C GLU A 26 14.82 -26.10 13.55
N GLY A 27 13.59 -26.59 13.74
CA GLY A 27 12.66 -26.89 12.64
C GLY A 27 12.16 -25.66 11.87
N VAL A 28 12.01 -24.52 12.57
CA VAL A 28 11.59 -23.23 12.00
C VAL A 28 12.79 -22.48 11.38
N GLU A 29 13.97 -22.58 11.98
CA GLU A 29 15.24 -21.99 11.52
C GLU A 29 15.99 -22.85 10.50
N LEU A 30 15.41 -23.96 10.04
CA LEU A 30 15.89 -24.63 8.84
C LEU A 30 15.94 -23.59 7.73
N LYS A 31 17.17 -23.10 7.47
CA LYS A 31 17.48 -22.01 6.56
C LYS A 31 16.49 -22.05 5.42
N THR A 32 15.79 -20.93 5.23
CA THR A 32 15.20 -20.60 3.96
C THR A 32 16.36 -20.61 2.96
N ASN A 33 16.66 -21.79 2.40
CA ASN A 33 17.10 -21.86 1.03
C ASN A 33 15.96 -21.14 0.32
N SER A 34 16.14 -19.83 0.12
CA SER A 34 15.24 -18.97 -0.63
C SER A 34 14.92 -19.78 -1.87
N VAL A 35 13.71 -20.35 -1.92
CA VAL A 35 13.22 -20.87 -3.18
C VAL A 35 13.28 -19.63 -4.07
N PRO A 36 14.07 -19.63 -5.15
CA PRO A 36 14.18 -18.44 -5.98
C PRO A 36 12.77 -18.00 -6.30
N ALA A 37 12.45 -16.72 -6.07
CA ALA A 37 11.12 -16.22 -6.35
C ALA A 37 10.76 -16.66 -7.77
N LYS A 38 9.59 -17.30 -7.94
CA LYS A 38 9.09 -17.67 -9.25
C LYS A 38 7.85 -16.84 -9.51
N LEU A 39 7.87 -16.11 -10.60
CA LEU A 39 6.70 -15.39 -11.10
C LEU A 39 6.25 -16.07 -12.40
N ILE A 40 4.95 -16.26 -12.56
CA ILE A 40 4.38 -16.62 -13.86
C ILE A 40 3.98 -15.31 -14.52
N SER A 41 4.60 -14.97 -15.65
CA SER A 41 4.29 -13.76 -16.40
C SER A 41 2.87 -13.83 -16.97
N ALA A 42 2.33 -12.67 -17.38
CA ALA A 42 1.04 -12.61 -18.08
C ALA A 42 1.01 -13.45 -19.39
N LYS A 43 2.18 -13.82 -19.93
CA LYS A 43 2.34 -14.68 -21.11
C LYS A 43 2.44 -16.17 -20.76
N GLY A 44 2.36 -16.53 -19.49
CA GLY A 44 2.48 -17.91 -19.00
C GLY A 44 3.92 -18.39 -18.80
N GLU A 45 4.91 -17.51 -18.94
CA GLU A 45 6.32 -17.88 -18.80
C GLU A 45 6.75 -17.86 -17.33
N THR A 46 7.59 -18.82 -16.92
CA THR A 46 8.12 -18.86 -15.55
C THR A 46 9.42 -18.06 -15.45
N ILE A 47 9.35 -16.92 -14.78
CA ILE A 47 10.49 -16.04 -14.49
C ILE A 47 11.09 -16.46 -13.14
N LYS A 48 12.42 -16.58 -13.09
CA LYS A 48 13.16 -17.01 -11.89
C LYS A 48 14.25 -16.02 -11.44
N LEU A 49 14.56 -15.02 -12.28
CA LEU A 49 15.58 -14.02 -11.99
C LEU A 49 14.93 -12.85 -11.25
N GLU A 50 15.48 -12.48 -10.09
CA GLU A 50 14.88 -11.45 -9.22
C GLU A 50 14.69 -10.10 -9.93
N GLY A 51 15.67 -9.66 -10.72
CA GLY A 51 15.57 -8.40 -11.47
C GLY A 51 14.47 -8.42 -12.53
N GLU A 52 14.25 -9.57 -13.18
CA GLU A 52 13.18 -9.73 -14.16
C GLU A 52 11.80 -9.77 -13.48
N ILE A 53 11.71 -10.38 -12.30
CA ILE A 53 10.48 -10.39 -11.49
C ILE A 53 10.08 -8.98 -11.09
N CYS A 54 11.02 -8.17 -10.60
CA CYS A 54 10.75 -6.77 -10.25
C CYS A 54 10.29 -5.98 -11.47
N LYS A 55 10.94 -6.18 -12.62
CA LYS A 55 10.58 -5.50 -13.87
C LYS A 55 9.18 -5.90 -14.34
N ASP A 56 8.85 -7.18 -14.36
CA ASP A 56 7.56 -7.68 -14.83
C ASP A 56 6.43 -7.29 -13.86
N PHE A 57 6.70 -7.31 -12.55
CA PHE A 57 5.78 -6.81 -11.53
C PHE A 57 5.50 -5.32 -11.72
N GLN A 58 6.54 -4.48 -11.84
CA GLN A 58 6.36 -3.05 -12.07
C GLN A 58 5.59 -2.78 -13.37
N ASN A 59 5.95 -3.50 -14.43
CA ASN A 59 5.31 -3.36 -15.72
C ASN A 59 3.82 -3.74 -15.67
N TYR A 60 3.46 -4.81 -14.94
CA TYR A 60 2.07 -5.18 -14.74
C TYR A 60 1.28 -4.06 -14.04
N PHE A 61 1.73 -3.61 -12.87
CA PHE A 61 0.99 -2.64 -12.06
C PHE A 61 0.94 -1.24 -12.69
N SER A 62 2.00 -0.82 -13.38
CA SER A 62 2.02 0.48 -14.07
C SER A 62 1.08 0.53 -15.27
N ASN A 63 0.75 -0.63 -15.87
CA ASN A 63 -0.09 -0.70 -17.05
C ASN A 63 -1.54 -1.11 -16.76
N ILE A 64 -1.96 -1.30 -15.50
CA ILE A 64 -3.35 -1.62 -15.15
C ILE A 64 -4.30 -0.56 -15.71
N GLY A 65 -4.01 0.72 -15.47
CA GLY A 65 -4.83 1.85 -15.95
C GLY A 65 -4.96 1.89 -17.48
N PRO A 66 -3.85 1.98 -18.23
CA PRO A 66 -3.87 1.94 -19.69
C PRO A 66 -4.59 0.70 -20.25
N ASN A 67 -4.29 -0.50 -19.75
CA ASN A 67 -4.93 -1.73 -20.22
C ASN A 67 -6.43 -1.74 -19.95
N LEU A 68 -6.85 -1.26 -18.78
CA LEU A 68 -8.26 -1.13 -18.44
C LEU A 68 -8.95 -0.10 -19.35
N SER A 69 -8.34 1.06 -19.58
CA SER A 69 -8.89 2.11 -20.43
C SER A 69 -9.13 1.65 -21.87
N MET A 70 -8.25 0.80 -22.40
CA MET A 70 -8.41 0.19 -23.73
C MET A 70 -9.53 -0.85 -23.78
N SER A 71 -9.88 -1.44 -22.63
CA SER A 71 -10.90 -2.48 -22.50
C SER A 71 -12.30 -1.92 -22.25
N ILE A 72 -12.38 -0.67 -21.77
CA ILE A 72 -13.65 0.03 -21.58
C ILE A 72 -14.18 0.37 -22.98
N VAL A 73 -15.26 -0.29 -23.37
CA VAL A 73 -16.05 0.13 -24.53
C VAL A 73 -16.63 1.50 -24.19
N PRO A 74 -16.37 2.56 -24.99
CA PRO A 74 -16.99 3.86 -24.76
C PRO A 74 -18.50 3.68 -24.81
N ASP A 75 -19.17 3.89 -23.68
CA ASP A 75 -20.64 3.93 -23.68
C ASP A 75 -21.03 5.19 -24.46
N ILE A 76 -21.69 5.01 -25.60
CA ILE A 76 -22.10 6.12 -26.49
C ILE A 76 -23.15 6.99 -25.79
N CYS A 77 -23.78 6.45 -24.74
CA CYS A 77 -24.58 7.19 -23.77
C CYS A 77 -23.87 7.16 -22.42
N ASP A 78 -22.93 8.08 -22.19
CA ASP A 78 -22.53 8.38 -20.81
C ASP A 78 -23.59 9.32 -20.20
N PRO A 79 -24.51 8.83 -19.34
CA PRO A 79 -25.48 9.70 -18.67
C PRO A 79 -24.79 10.70 -17.74
N THR A 80 -23.49 10.53 -17.45
CA THR A 80 -22.75 11.52 -16.67
C THR A 80 -22.44 12.78 -17.47
N CYS A 81 -22.46 12.81 -18.80
CA CYS A 81 -22.31 14.09 -19.51
C CYS A 81 -23.61 14.92 -19.55
N GLU A 82 -24.75 14.36 -19.13
CA GLU A 82 -26.04 15.04 -19.14
C GLU A 82 -26.05 16.28 -18.20
N PHE A 83 -25.21 16.30 -17.16
CA PHE A 83 -25.04 17.48 -16.30
C PHE A 83 -24.24 18.61 -16.97
N LEU A 84 -23.42 18.31 -17.98
CA LEU A 84 -22.62 19.29 -18.73
C LEU A 84 -23.44 19.98 -19.83
N VAL A 85 -24.57 19.39 -20.24
CA VAL A 85 -25.50 19.93 -21.26
C VAL A 85 -26.55 20.85 -20.64
N ARG A 86 -26.67 20.88 -19.30
CA ARG A 86 -27.50 21.87 -18.62
C ARG A 86 -26.91 23.26 -18.87
N ASP A 87 -27.78 24.25 -19.12
CA ASP A 87 -27.40 25.65 -19.27
C ASP A 87 -26.33 26.00 -18.22
N PRO A 88 -25.25 26.71 -18.60
CA PRO A 88 -24.21 27.09 -17.66
C PRO A 88 -24.90 27.76 -16.49
N ILE A 89 -24.87 27.11 -15.33
CA ILE A 89 -25.40 27.72 -14.13
C ILE A 89 -24.47 28.90 -13.91
N ASP A 90 -24.98 30.11 -14.10
CA ASP A 90 -24.29 31.38 -13.89
C ASP A 90 -24.09 31.60 -12.38
N ILE A 91 -23.50 30.61 -11.70
CA ILE A 91 -23.10 30.70 -10.32
C ILE A 91 -21.83 31.54 -10.33
N SER A 92 -22.03 32.84 -10.31
CA SER A 92 -20.95 33.77 -9.98
C SER A 92 -20.43 33.38 -8.60
N LEU A 93 -19.27 32.71 -8.58
CA LEU A 93 -18.58 32.32 -7.36
C LEU A 93 -18.02 33.59 -6.72
N HIS A 94 -18.83 34.24 -5.90
CA HIS A 94 -18.38 35.38 -5.10
C HIS A 94 -17.70 34.88 -3.83
N LEU A 95 -16.37 34.94 -3.82
CA LEU A 95 -15.57 34.76 -2.62
C LEU A 95 -15.44 36.11 -1.92
N ASN A 96 -15.90 36.18 -0.68
CA ASN A 96 -15.66 37.35 0.16
C ASN A 96 -14.21 37.34 0.63
N LEU A 97 -13.57 38.52 0.63
CA LEU A 97 -12.26 38.67 1.23
C LEU A 97 -12.37 38.47 2.74
N VAL A 98 -11.37 37.80 3.31
CA VAL A 98 -11.26 37.61 4.75
C VAL A 98 -10.98 38.96 5.42
N THR A 99 -11.65 39.21 6.53
CA THR A 99 -11.44 40.40 7.36
C THR A 99 -10.29 40.19 8.33
N VAL A 100 -9.71 41.28 8.83
CA VAL A 100 -8.65 41.24 9.84
C VAL A 100 -9.12 40.55 11.12
N ASP A 101 -10.39 40.71 11.49
CA ASP A 101 -10.92 40.11 12.72
C ASP A 101 -11.16 38.60 12.58
N GLU A 102 -11.55 38.12 11.40
CA GLU A 102 -11.59 36.68 11.09
C GLU A 102 -10.19 36.06 11.18
N ILE A 103 -9.17 36.73 10.65
CA ILE A 103 -7.77 36.27 10.78
C ILE A 103 -7.37 36.17 12.24
N LYS A 104 -7.68 37.18 13.07
CA LYS A 104 -7.38 37.15 14.51
C LYS A 104 -8.10 35.99 15.20
N GLN A 105 -9.37 35.76 14.89
CA GLN A 105 -10.13 34.65 15.48
C GLN A 105 -9.51 33.30 15.11
N ILE A 106 -9.09 33.12 13.86
CA ILE A 106 -8.41 31.91 13.41
C ILE A 106 -7.11 31.70 14.21
N ILE A 107 -6.28 32.74 14.31
CA ILE A 107 -4.99 32.66 15.04
C ILE A 107 -5.22 32.34 16.52
N TYR A 108 -6.17 32.98 17.19
CA TYR A 108 -6.49 32.69 18.59
C TYR A 108 -7.10 31.30 18.80
N GLY A 109 -7.73 30.72 17.78
CA GLY A 109 -8.30 29.37 17.81
C GLY A 109 -7.29 28.25 17.58
N LEU A 110 -6.06 28.55 17.17
CA LEU A 110 -5.03 27.55 16.91
C LEU A 110 -4.55 26.89 18.22
N ARG A 111 -4.43 25.56 18.21
CA ARG A 111 -3.88 24.79 19.35
C ARG A 111 -2.35 24.75 19.25
N SER A 112 -1.67 24.89 20.38
CA SER A 112 -0.20 24.79 20.47
C SER A 112 0.27 23.33 20.34
N ASN A 113 0.39 22.84 19.11
CA ASN A 113 0.97 21.53 18.78
C ASN A 113 2.44 21.66 18.36
N SER A 114 3.10 20.52 18.13
CA SER A 114 4.45 20.46 17.57
C SER A 114 4.55 21.23 16.25
N PRO A 115 5.64 21.95 15.99
CA PRO A 115 5.80 22.73 14.77
C PRO A 115 5.88 21.84 13.53
N GLY A 116 5.55 22.41 12.38
CA GLY A 116 5.70 21.78 11.07
C GLY A 116 7.16 21.74 10.59
N SER A 117 7.35 21.42 9.31
CA SER A 117 8.68 21.35 8.70
C SER A 117 9.43 22.69 8.69
N ASP A 118 8.72 23.80 8.83
CA ASP A 118 9.24 25.18 8.89
C ASP A 118 9.67 25.61 10.30
N GLN A 119 9.44 24.77 11.32
CA GLN A 119 9.75 25.02 12.72
C GLN A 119 9.04 26.26 13.32
N ILE A 120 7.98 26.77 12.69
CA ILE A 120 7.22 27.91 13.22
C ILE A 120 6.27 27.42 14.32
N THR A 121 6.38 28.01 15.50
CA THR A 121 5.51 27.70 16.64
C THR A 121 4.53 28.83 16.87
N LEU A 122 3.41 28.53 17.55
CA LEU A 122 2.37 29.52 17.88
C LEU A 122 2.87 30.65 18.79
N LYS A 123 4.00 30.47 19.48
CA LYS A 123 4.66 31.52 20.28
C LYS A 123 5.43 32.53 19.42
N THR A 124 5.70 32.18 18.17
CA THR A 124 6.50 32.96 17.22
C THR A 124 5.60 33.77 16.26
N LEU A 125 4.30 33.48 16.25
CA LEU A 125 3.25 34.21 15.54
C LEU A 125 2.69 35.34 16.43
#